data_AF-A0A850C919-F1
#
_entry.id   AF-A0A850C919-F1
#
_cell.length_a   1.000
_cell.length_b   1.000
_cell.length_c   1.000
_cell.angle_alpha   90.00
_cell.angle_beta   90.00
_cell.angle_gamma   90.00
#
_symmetry.space_group_name_H-M   'P 1'
#
loop_
_entity.id
_entity.type
_entity.pdbx_description
1 polymer ?
#
loop_
_entity_poly.entity_id
_entity_poly.type
_entity_poly.pdbx_seq_one_letter_code
_entity_poly.pdbx_strand_id
1 'polypeptide(L)'
;MASIAAFRIDVPQAALDDLHDRLRLTRWPAASPEPGWASGVPVLYLRRLADHWLHDYDWRAHEASLNAFPQGLTEIDGQRLHFLHVRSPEPDALPLVITHGWPGSVVEFTKILGPLTDPRAHGGDPADAFHVVAPSLPGFAFSTPLSAPDWDHARIARAWLALMDRLGYDRFGAHGGDTGSKVSPALGRLAPDRVVGVHINGGLELPPPDDPGLASLAADERARLESVRDLVRHGTGYADLQSTKPQTIAYALNDSPVGQLAWAVDKFHDWT
;
A
#
# COMPACT_ATOMS: atom_id res chain seq x y z
N MET A 1 9.44 27.12 -3.76
CA MET A 1 8.97 25.71 -3.83
C MET A 1 9.44 25.01 -2.57
N ALA A 2 8.61 24.19 -1.94
CA ALA A 2 9.02 23.45 -0.74
C ALA A 2 10.13 22.45 -1.11
N SER A 3 11.21 22.41 -0.30
CA SER A 3 12.36 21.54 -0.52
C SER A 3 12.03 20.07 -0.22
N ILE A 4 12.79 19.15 -0.82
CA ILE A 4 12.80 17.74 -0.43
C ILE A 4 13.89 17.58 0.64
N ALA A 5 13.51 17.05 1.80
CA ALA A 5 14.44 16.69 2.87
C ALA A 5 14.75 15.19 2.80
N ALA A 6 16.00 14.82 3.08
CA ALA A 6 16.34 13.41 3.28
C ALA A 6 15.60 12.86 4.49
N PHE A 7 15.12 11.63 4.40
CA PHE A 7 14.43 10.94 5.48
C PHE A 7 15.12 9.63 5.83
N ARG A 8 15.07 9.29 7.11
CA ARG A 8 15.54 8.03 7.65
C ARG A 8 14.57 7.58 8.72
N ILE A 9 14.18 6.30 8.68
CA ILE A 9 13.35 5.67 9.68
C ILE A 9 14.20 5.48 10.95
N ASP A 10 13.73 6.01 12.07
CA ASP A 10 14.36 5.90 13.37
C ASP A 10 13.28 5.76 14.45
N VAL A 11 12.83 4.53 14.67
CA VAL A 11 11.80 4.24 15.67
C VAL A 11 12.45 4.20 17.06
N PRO A 12 11.99 5.02 18.02
CA PRO A 12 12.59 5.06 19.35
C PRO A 12 12.42 3.72 20.06
N GLN A 13 13.43 3.29 20.82
CA GLN A 13 13.39 2.02 21.56
C GLN A 13 12.15 1.91 22.47
N ALA A 14 11.74 3.01 23.09
CA ALA A 14 10.54 3.07 23.92
C ALA A 14 9.25 2.66 23.18
N ALA A 15 9.14 2.89 21.87
CA ALA A 15 7.97 2.44 21.09
C ALA A 15 7.99 0.92 20.85
N LEU A 16 9.18 0.33 20.70
CA LEU A 16 9.32 -1.13 20.59
C LEU A 16 9.08 -1.81 21.93
N ASP A 17 9.52 -1.20 23.03
CA ASP A 17 9.28 -1.71 24.37
C ASP A 17 7.77 -1.69 24.70
N ASP A 18 7.06 -0.57 24.40
CA ASP A 18 5.60 -0.47 24.53
C ASP A 18 4.87 -1.52 23.66
N LEU A 19 5.30 -1.73 22.41
CA LEU A 19 4.78 -2.79 21.54
C LEU A 19 4.92 -4.17 22.20
N HIS A 20 6.10 -4.52 22.72
CA HIS A 20 6.33 -5.80 23.37
C HIS A 20 5.46 -5.98 24.61
N ASP A 21 5.31 -4.94 25.43
CA ASP A 21 4.46 -4.99 26.62
C ASP A 21 2.98 -5.20 26.26
N ARG A 22 2.48 -4.50 25.24
CA ARG A 22 1.11 -4.69 24.74
C ARG A 22 0.88 -6.09 24.17
N LEU A 23 1.85 -6.64 23.44
CA LEU A 23 1.78 -8.02 22.93
C LEU A 23 1.68 -9.03 24.10
N ARG A 24 2.52 -8.89 25.13
CA ARG A 24 2.49 -9.75 26.34
C ARG A 24 1.16 -9.67 27.09
N LEU A 25 0.58 -8.49 27.16
CA LEU A 25 -0.66 -8.22 27.91
C LEU A 25 -1.94 -8.47 27.09
N THR A 26 -1.81 -9.09 25.91
CA THR A 26 -2.96 -9.36 25.03
C THR A 26 -4.04 -10.18 25.73
N ARG A 27 -5.25 -9.62 25.82
CA ARG A 27 -6.45 -10.37 26.23
C ARG A 27 -7.09 -11.04 25.02
N TRP A 28 -6.85 -12.34 24.87
CA TRP A 28 -7.35 -13.12 23.74
C TRP A 28 -8.86 -13.41 23.82
N PRO A 29 -9.60 -13.32 22.70
CA PRO A 29 -10.98 -13.78 22.64
C PRO A 29 -11.06 -15.32 22.70
N ALA A 30 -12.26 -15.85 22.96
CA ALA A 30 -12.55 -17.27 22.77
C ALA A 30 -12.44 -17.64 21.28
N ALA A 31 -12.15 -18.91 20.99
CA ALA A 31 -12.19 -19.40 19.62
C ALA A 31 -13.62 -19.32 19.06
N SER A 32 -13.74 -18.90 17.80
CA SER A 32 -15.00 -19.00 17.06
C SER A 32 -15.39 -20.47 16.90
N PRO A 33 -16.70 -20.82 16.99
CA PRO A 33 -17.17 -22.16 16.66
C PRO A 33 -17.11 -22.45 15.15
N GLU A 34 -16.99 -21.41 14.31
CA GLU A 34 -16.88 -21.55 12.87
C GLU A 34 -15.53 -22.19 12.47
N PRO A 35 -15.51 -23.07 11.45
CA PRO A 35 -14.29 -23.74 11.04
C PRO A 35 -13.35 -22.79 10.31
N GLY A 36 -12.05 -22.93 10.62
CA GLY A 36 -10.99 -22.22 9.88
C GLY A 36 -11.17 -20.70 9.90
N TRP A 37 -11.07 -20.08 8.72
CA TRP A 37 -11.11 -18.63 8.52
C TRP A 37 -12.51 -18.09 8.19
N ALA A 38 -13.55 -18.92 8.26
CA ALA A 38 -14.91 -18.54 7.85
C ALA A 38 -15.51 -17.34 8.63
N SER A 39 -14.94 -17.01 9.80
CA SER A 39 -15.33 -15.85 10.61
C SER A 39 -14.15 -14.89 10.89
N GLY A 40 -13.11 -14.96 10.04
CA GLY A 40 -11.86 -14.21 10.18
C GLY A 40 -10.75 -15.01 10.86
N VAL A 41 -9.69 -14.31 11.28
CA VAL A 41 -8.43 -14.91 11.76
C VAL A 41 -8.63 -15.91 12.92
N PRO A 42 -8.23 -17.19 12.78
CA PRO A 42 -8.29 -18.15 13.86
C PRO A 42 -7.40 -17.75 15.05
N VAL A 43 -7.94 -17.80 16.28
CA VAL A 43 -7.20 -17.35 17.48
C VAL A 43 -5.87 -18.09 17.68
N LEU A 44 -5.80 -19.39 17.36
CA LEU A 44 -4.56 -20.16 17.49
C LEU A 44 -3.52 -19.76 16.43
N TYR A 45 -3.96 -19.36 15.24
CA TYR A 45 -3.06 -18.83 14.22
C TYR A 45 -2.50 -17.47 14.67
N LEU A 46 -3.39 -16.56 15.08
CA LEU A 46 -3.00 -15.22 15.50
C LEU A 46 -2.09 -15.22 16.73
N ARG A 47 -2.32 -16.13 17.69
CA ARG A 47 -1.43 -16.35 18.84
C ARG A 47 -0.01 -16.71 18.41
N ARG A 48 0.16 -17.66 17.48
CA ARG A 48 1.49 -18.04 16.98
C ARG A 48 2.18 -16.90 16.24
N LEU A 49 1.42 -16.11 15.47
CA LEU A 49 1.98 -14.97 14.76
C LEU A 49 2.40 -13.85 15.72
N ALA A 50 1.59 -13.57 16.74
CA ALA A 50 1.93 -12.59 17.78
C ALA A 50 3.12 -13.05 18.64
N ASP A 51 3.23 -14.35 18.92
CA ASP A 51 4.36 -14.96 19.63
C ASP A 51 5.66 -14.78 18.84
N HIS A 52 5.63 -15.09 17.54
CA HIS A 52 6.76 -14.81 16.64
C HIS A 52 7.10 -13.32 16.59
N TRP A 53 6.09 -12.44 16.52
CA TRP A 53 6.31 -11.00 16.53
C TRP A 53 6.98 -10.51 17.82
N LEU A 54 6.64 -11.10 18.96
CA LEU A 54 7.21 -10.75 20.26
C LEU A 54 8.63 -11.27 20.46
N HIS A 55 8.95 -12.44 19.91
CA HIS A 55 10.17 -13.18 20.29
C HIS A 55 11.23 -13.25 19.20
N ASP A 56 10.84 -13.28 17.93
CA ASP A 56 11.74 -13.59 16.82
C ASP A 56 11.83 -12.46 15.78
N TYR A 57 10.80 -11.62 15.67
CA TYR A 57 10.75 -10.56 14.67
C TYR A 57 11.71 -9.42 15.03
N ASP A 58 12.75 -9.25 14.21
CA ASP A 58 13.74 -8.19 14.40
C ASP A 58 13.35 -6.92 13.62
N TRP A 59 12.69 -5.99 14.31
CA TRP A 59 12.38 -4.67 13.73
C TRP A 59 13.63 -3.92 13.27
N ARG A 60 14.76 -4.01 13.98
CA ARG A 60 15.97 -3.24 13.65
C ARG A 60 16.60 -3.72 12.35
N ALA A 61 16.55 -5.02 12.08
CA ALA A 61 16.94 -5.57 10.79
C ALA A 61 16.06 -5.03 9.64
N HIS A 62 14.74 -4.99 9.83
CA HIS A 62 13.81 -4.46 8.82
C HIS A 62 13.94 -2.94 8.64
N GLU A 63 14.11 -2.19 9.72
CA GLU A 63 14.39 -0.76 9.70
C GLU A 63 15.68 -0.44 8.93
N ALA A 64 16.75 -1.19 9.18
CA ALA A 64 18.00 -1.06 8.44
C ALA A 64 17.82 -1.39 6.94
N SER A 65 17.09 -2.46 6.63
CA SER A 65 16.80 -2.84 5.24
C SER A 65 15.98 -1.79 4.49
N LEU A 66 15.00 -1.16 5.13
CA LEU A 66 14.22 -0.08 4.52
C LEU A 66 15.06 1.18 4.33
N ASN A 67 15.91 1.50 5.31
CA ASN A 67 16.86 2.60 5.25
C ASN A 67 18.00 2.41 4.24
N ALA A 68 18.12 1.24 3.60
CA ALA A 68 19.04 1.03 2.48
C ALA A 68 18.56 1.72 1.19
N PHE A 69 17.26 2.00 1.09
CA PHE A 69 16.69 2.78 -0.02
C PHE A 69 16.72 4.28 0.31
N PRO A 70 17.07 5.16 -0.64
CA PRO A 70 16.95 6.60 -0.43
C PRO A 70 15.49 6.99 -0.21
N GLN A 71 15.24 7.79 0.83
CA GLN A 71 13.91 8.24 1.22
C GLN A 71 13.87 9.75 1.32
N GLY A 72 12.73 10.33 0.97
CA GLY A 72 12.47 11.75 1.00
C GLY A 72 11.21 12.10 1.79
N LEU A 73 11.24 13.29 2.38
CA LEU A 73 10.06 13.96 2.92
C LEU A 73 9.88 15.30 2.21
N THR A 74 8.63 15.62 1.89
CA THR A 74 8.27 16.94 1.36
C THR A 74 6.84 17.28 1.74
N GLU A 75 6.45 18.55 1.63
CA GLU A 75 5.08 18.99 1.88
C GLU A 75 4.39 19.42 0.59
N ILE A 76 3.30 18.76 0.22
CA ILE A 76 2.49 19.07 -0.97
C ILE A 76 1.06 19.27 -0.52
N ASP A 77 0.46 20.40 -0.91
CA ASP A 77 -0.93 20.74 -0.57
C ASP A 77 -1.20 20.66 0.95
N GLY A 78 -0.22 21.11 1.75
CA GLY A 78 -0.25 21.07 3.21
C GLY A 78 -0.10 19.68 3.83
N GLN A 79 0.06 18.60 3.05
CA GLN A 79 0.32 17.26 3.55
C GLN A 79 1.81 16.94 3.49
N ARG A 80 2.34 16.44 4.62
CA ARG A 80 3.66 15.81 4.64
C ARG A 80 3.59 14.47 3.94
N LEU A 81 4.44 14.28 2.94
CA LEU A 81 4.51 13.08 2.11
C LEU A 81 5.91 12.48 2.21
N HIS A 82 5.94 11.23 2.64
CA HIS A 82 7.09 10.34 2.57
C HIS A 82 7.12 9.60 1.24
N PHE A 83 8.31 9.35 0.70
CA PHE A 83 8.50 8.52 -0.47
C PHE A 83 9.89 7.90 -0.52
N LEU A 84 9.99 6.72 -1.14
CA LEU A 84 11.26 6.17 -1.62
C LEU A 84 11.57 6.76 -3.00
N HIS A 85 12.83 7.09 -3.25
CA HIS A 85 13.30 7.54 -4.56
C HIS A 85 14.58 6.81 -4.95
N VAL A 86 14.42 5.77 -5.76
CA VAL A 86 15.52 4.90 -6.17
C VAL A 86 15.87 5.18 -7.63
N ARG A 87 17.03 5.81 -7.84
CA ARG A 87 17.53 6.16 -9.17
C ARG A 87 18.25 4.95 -9.78
N SER A 88 17.81 4.52 -10.96
CA SER A 88 18.61 3.64 -11.83
C SER A 88 20.03 4.18 -12.09
N PRO A 89 21.05 3.29 -12.20
CA PRO A 89 22.35 3.64 -12.78
C PRO A 89 22.29 3.92 -14.29
N GLU A 90 21.24 3.47 -14.99
CA GLU A 90 21.03 3.76 -16.41
C GLU A 90 20.45 5.19 -16.54
N PRO A 91 21.11 6.11 -17.27
CA PRO A 91 20.74 7.54 -17.29
C PRO A 91 19.41 7.82 -17.99
N ASP A 92 19.04 6.98 -18.96
CA ASP A 92 17.83 7.11 -19.78
C ASP A 92 16.64 6.30 -19.23
N ALA A 93 16.78 5.75 -18.01
CA ALA A 93 15.74 4.96 -17.37
C ALA A 93 14.41 5.72 -17.24
N LEU A 94 13.30 5.08 -17.58
CA LEU A 94 11.99 5.70 -17.55
C LEU A 94 11.57 6.00 -16.09
N PRO A 95 11.22 7.24 -15.72
CA PRO A 95 10.69 7.48 -14.38
C PRO A 95 9.33 6.82 -14.20
N LEU A 96 9.10 6.21 -13.03
CA LEU A 96 7.88 5.48 -12.70
C LEU A 96 7.46 5.82 -11.27
N VAL A 97 6.24 6.34 -11.12
CA VAL A 97 5.60 6.46 -9.80
C VAL A 97 4.79 5.20 -9.50
N ILE A 98 5.09 4.53 -8.39
CA ILE A 98 4.39 3.31 -7.95
C ILE A 98 3.62 3.57 -6.66
N THR A 99 2.30 3.36 -6.69
CA THR A 99 1.40 3.68 -5.58
C THR A 99 0.87 2.40 -4.94
N HIS A 100 1.09 2.23 -3.64
CA HIS A 100 0.53 1.10 -2.87
C HIS A 100 -0.95 1.32 -2.54
N GLY A 101 -1.58 0.35 -1.89
CA GLY A 101 -2.94 0.45 -1.39
C GLY A 101 -3.07 0.17 0.10
N TRP A 102 -4.25 -0.30 0.50
CA TRP A 102 -4.59 -0.75 1.85
C TRP A 102 -4.79 -2.29 1.84
N PRO A 103 -4.37 -3.03 2.89
CA PRO A 103 -3.63 -2.61 4.09
C PRO A 103 -2.11 -2.50 3.84
N GLY A 104 -1.75 -2.12 2.63
CA GLY A 104 -0.40 -2.07 2.10
C GLY A 104 0.48 -0.90 2.54
N SER A 105 1.72 -0.91 2.06
CA SER A 105 2.70 0.16 2.23
C SER A 105 3.83 0.07 1.19
N VAL A 106 4.75 1.04 1.20
CA VAL A 106 5.96 1.03 0.36
C VAL A 106 6.86 -0.20 0.55
N VAL A 107 6.69 -0.93 1.66
CA VAL A 107 7.44 -2.16 1.95
C VAL A 107 7.19 -3.25 0.89
N GLU A 108 5.99 -3.28 0.29
CA GLU A 108 5.64 -4.24 -0.77
C GLU A 108 6.59 -4.18 -1.97
N PHE A 109 7.14 -3.00 -2.24
CA PHE A 109 7.96 -2.77 -3.41
C PHE A 109 9.43 -3.12 -3.21
N THR A 110 9.87 -3.38 -1.98
CA THR A 110 11.29 -3.60 -1.65
C THR A 110 11.94 -4.70 -2.47
N LYS A 111 11.18 -5.74 -2.84
CA LYS A 111 11.68 -6.85 -3.68
C LYS A 111 11.77 -6.53 -5.17
N ILE A 112 11.06 -5.51 -5.65
CA ILE A 112 11.05 -5.12 -7.07
C ILE A 112 11.88 -3.87 -7.35
N LEU A 113 12.21 -3.07 -6.34
CA LEU A 113 13.03 -1.86 -6.51
C LEU A 113 14.39 -2.15 -7.15
N GLY A 114 15.10 -3.18 -6.69
CA GLY A 114 16.38 -3.60 -7.28
C GLY A 114 16.26 -3.97 -8.76
N PRO A 115 15.47 -5.00 -9.11
CA PRO A 115 15.28 -5.42 -10.50
C PRO A 115 14.75 -4.33 -11.44
N LEU A 116 13.85 -3.46 -10.98
CA LEU A 116 13.31 -2.38 -11.82
C LEU A 116 14.34 -1.26 -12.06
N THR A 117 15.17 -0.95 -11.07
CA THR A 117 16.11 0.17 -11.18
C THR A 117 17.44 -0.25 -11.77
N ASP A 118 17.93 -1.46 -11.48
CA ASP A 118 19.18 -2.02 -12.01
C ASP A 118 18.92 -3.41 -12.63
N PRO A 119 18.20 -3.47 -13.77
CA PRO A 119 17.93 -4.75 -14.44
C PRO A 119 19.22 -5.46 -14.83
N ARG A 120 20.30 -4.73 -15.16
CA ARG A 120 21.60 -5.29 -15.53
C ARG A 120 22.17 -6.19 -14.43
N ALA A 121 22.14 -5.73 -13.17
CA ALA A 121 22.60 -6.53 -12.03
C ALA A 121 21.68 -7.72 -11.70
N HIS A 122 20.47 -7.75 -12.26
CA HIS A 122 19.45 -8.77 -12.01
C HIS A 122 19.14 -9.64 -13.25
N GLY A 123 19.95 -9.57 -14.30
CA GLY A 123 19.83 -10.41 -15.51
C GLY A 123 18.79 -9.95 -16.54
N GLY A 124 18.26 -8.73 -16.40
CA GLY A 124 17.38 -8.07 -17.38
C GLY A 124 18.14 -7.18 -18.35
N ASP A 125 17.41 -6.62 -19.34
CA ASP A 125 17.94 -5.66 -20.30
C ASP A 125 18.10 -4.27 -19.63
N PRO A 126 19.27 -3.64 -19.67
CA PRO A 126 19.47 -2.25 -19.26
C PRO A 126 18.47 -1.24 -19.85
N ALA A 127 17.95 -1.51 -21.06
CA ALA A 127 16.96 -0.66 -21.71
C ALA A 127 15.59 -0.66 -21.00
N ASP A 128 15.31 -1.67 -20.17
CA ASP A 128 14.06 -1.81 -19.40
C ASP A 128 14.14 -1.15 -18.00
N ALA A 129 15.18 -0.34 -17.74
CA ALA A 129 15.40 0.26 -16.43
C ALA A 129 14.42 1.41 -16.12
N PHE A 130 14.10 1.56 -14.83
CA PHE A 130 13.26 2.64 -14.31
C PHE A 130 13.96 3.47 -13.24
N HIS A 131 13.69 4.77 -13.19
CA HIS A 131 13.83 5.51 -11.94
C HIS A 131 12.53 5.37 -11.16
N VAL A 132 12.57 4.83 -9.93
CA VAL A 132 11.33 4.52 -9.19
C VAL A 132 11.08 5.53 -8.07
N VAL A 133 9.87 6.07 -8.04
CA VAL A 133 9.34 6.89 -6.94
C VAL A 133 8.18 6.13 -6.30
N ALA A 134 8.32 5.73 -5.03
CA ALA A 134 7.31 4.97 -4.31
C ALA A 134 6.82 5.76 -3.10
N PRO A 135 5.82 6.63 -3.26
CA PRO A 135 5.34 7.44 -2.17
C PRO A 135 4.38 6.69 -1.24
N SER A 136 4.44 7.02 0.05
CA SER A 136 3.43 6.59 1.02
C SER A 136 2.18 7.45 0.87
N LEU A 137 1.02 6.82 0.72
CA LEU A 137 -0.27 7.52 0.61
C LEU A 137 -0.45 8.53 1.77
N PRO A 138 -1.13 9.67 1.55
CA PRO A 138 -1.51 10.58 2.64
C PRO A 138 -2.20 9.83 3.78
N GLY A 139 -1.69 9.96 5.01
CA GLY A 139 -2.23 9.23 6.16
C GLY A 139 -1.74 7.79 6.34
N PHE A 140 -0.80 7.33 5.52
CA PHE A 140 -0.21 5.99 5.61
C PHE A 140 1.28 6.05 5.95
N ALA A 141 1.75 5.05 6.71
CA ALA A 141 3.15 4.89 7.11
C ALA A 141 3.76 6.22 7.61
N PHE A 142 4.79 6.72 6.92
CA PHE A 142 5.51 7.93 7.30
C PHE A 142 4.92 9.23 6.70
N SER A 143 3.81 9.14 5.95
CA SER A 143 2.98 10.29 5.50
C SER A 143 1.88 10.62 6.51
N THR A 144 2.06 10.25 7.79
CA THR A 144 1.11 10.50 8.88
C THR A 144 1.52 11.73 9.73
N PRO A 145 0.55 12.34 10.46
CA PRO A 145 -0.90 12.18 10.30
C PRO A 145 -1.42 12.87 9.02
N LEU A 146 -2.72 12.70 8.74
CA LEU A 146 -3.41 13.49 7.72
C LEU A 146 -3.49 14.96 8.14
N SER A 147 -3.23 15.86 7.21
CA SER A 147 -3.25 17.32 7.44
C SER A 147 -4.63 17.95 7.29
N ALA A 148 -5.53 17.33 6.53
CA ALA A 148 -6.86 17.83 6.21
C ALA A 148 -7.81 16.67 5.88
N PRO A 149 -9.15 16.88 5.94
CA PRO A 149 -10.12 15.95 5.37
C PRO A 149 -10.00 15.90 3.83
N ASP A 150 -10.77 15.00 3.22
CA ASP A 150 -11.02 14.95 1.77
C ASP A 150 -9.77 14.69 0.90
N TRP A 151 -8.88 13.80 1.38
CA TRP A 151 -7.83 13.20 0.56
C TRP A 151 -8.40 12.10 -0.36
N ASP A 152 -9.14 12.52 -1.39
CA ASP A 152 -9.66 11.62 -2.43
C ASP A 152 -8.59 11.21 -3.47
N HIS A 153 -8.91 10.23 -4.31
CA HIS A 153 -7.99 9.73 -5.34
C HIS A 153 -7.49 10.81 -6.31
N ALA A 154 -8.33 11.82 -6.62
CA ALA A 154 -7.97 12.89 -7.55
C ALA A 154 -6.99 13.88 -6.90
N ARG A 155 -7.15 14.16 -5.60
CA ARG A 155 -6.23 14.98 -4.81
C ARG A 155 -4.89 14.29 -4.63
N ILE A 156 -4.90 12.99 -4.38
CA ILE A 156 -3.67 12.18 -4.33
C ILE A 156 -2.96 12.23 -5.70
N ALA A 157 -3.68 12.07 -6.81
CA ALA A 157 -3.10 12.19 -8.15
C ALA A 157 -2.46 13.57 -8.40
N ARG A 158 -3.11 14.68 -7.98
CA ARG A 158 -2.51 16.02 -8.04
C ARG A 158 -1.23 16.12 -7.20
N ALA A 159 -1.21 15.50 -6.03
CA ALA A 159 -0.03 15.47 -5.18
C ALA A 159 1.13 14.68 -5.82
N TRP A 160 0.85 13.56 -6.49
CA TRP A 160 1.85 12.83 -7.27
C TRP A 160 2.38 13.61 -8.46
N LEU A 161 1.52 14.31 -9.20
CA LEU A 161 1.99 15.19 -10.28
C LEU A 161 2.97 16.25 -9.73
N ALA A 162 2.60 16.91 -8.63
CA ALA A 162 3.46 17.90 -7.99
C ALA A 162 4.74 17.29 -7.38
N LEU A 163 4.71 16.03 -6.93
CA LEU A 163 5.91 15.32 -6.47
C LEU A 163 6.86 15.06 -7.64
N MET A 164 6.34 14.56 -8.76
CA MET A 164 7.12 14.32 -9.97
C MET A 164 7.71 15.62 -10.54
N ASP A 165 6.99 16.74 -10.46
CA ASP A 165 7.51 18.09 -10.79
C ASP A 165 8.74 18.46 -9.96
N ARG A 166 8.66 18.27 -8.64
CA ARG A 166 9.75 18.60 -7.73
C ARG A 166 10.98 17.72 -7.94
N LEU A 167 10.77 16.50 -8.41
CA LEU A 167 11.83 15.55 -8.76
C LEU A 167 12.37 15.78 -10.19
N GLY A 168 11.80 16.70 -10.96
CA GLY A 168 12.24 17.05 -12.31
C GLY A 168 11.85 16.02 -13.38
N TYR A 169 10.77 15.27 -13.17
CA TYR A 169 10.30 14.26 -14.12
C TYR A 169 9.17 14.81 -15.01
N ASP A 170 9.53 15.24 -16.21
CA ASP A 170 8.55 15.78 -17.18
C ASP A 170 7.74 14.68 -17.88
N ARG A 171 8.33 13.51 -18.10
CA ARG A 171 7.66 12.31 -18.64
C ARG A 171 7.90 11.10 -17.75
N PHE A 172 6.84 10.38 -17.40
CA PHE A 172 6.91 9.26 -16.47
C PHE A 172 5.76 8.27 -16.65
N GLY A 173 5.92 7.03 -16.21
CA GLY A 173 4.83 6.05 -16.08
C GLY A 173 4.16 6.13 -14.71
N ALA A 174 2.92 5.63 -14.62
CA ALA A 174 2.21 5.47 -13.35
C ALA A 174 1.77 4.01 -13.16
N HIS A 175 2.04 3.46 -11.97
CA HIS A 175 1.67 2.09 -11.62
C HIS A 175 1.00 2.01 -10.25
N GLY A 176 0.02 1.11 -10.12
CA GLY A 176 -0.51 0.76 -8.80
C GLY A 176 -1.55 -0.35 -8.80
N GLY A 177 -1.67 -1.02 -7.65
CA GLY A 177 -2.75 -1.92 -7.29
C GLY A 177 -3.64 -1.28 -6.22
N ASP A 178 -4.78 -1.90 -5.90
CA ASP A 178 -5.73 -1.42 -4.88
C ASP A 178 -6.02 0.11 -5.00
N THR A 179 -5.78 0.94 -3.98
CA THR A 179 -5.96 2.40 -4.04
C THR A 179 -5.11 3.01 -5.15
N GLY A 180 -3.89 2.51 -5.34
CA GLY A 180 -3.00 2.87 -6.43
C GLY A 180 -3.58 2.62 -7.82
N SER A 181 -4.49 1.65 -7.98
CA SER A 181 -5.18 1.41 -9.26
C SER A 181 -6.30 2.41 -9.55
N LYS A 182 -6.72 3.19 -8.56
CA LYS A 182 -7.60 4.35 -8.75
C LYS A 182 -6.80 5.63 -8.98
N VAL A 183 -5.73 5.80 -8.23
CA VAL A 183 -4.85 6.99 -8.32
C VAL A 183 -4.09 7.04 -9.65
N SER A 184 -3.53 5.92 -10.12
CA SER A 184 -2.68 5.91 -11.32
C SER A 184 -3.45 6.29 -12.60
N PRO A 185 -4.66 5.75 -12.88
CA PRO A 185 -5.47 6.23 -13.98
C PRO A 185 -5.95 7.67 -13.80
N ALA A 186 -6.23 8.12 -12.57
CA ALA A 186 -6.58 9.51 -12.31
C ALA A 186 -5.41 10.46 -12.65
N LEU A 187 -4.18 10.06 -12.34
CA LEU A 187 -2.97 10.79 -12.71
C LEU A 187 -2.77 10.82 -14.24
N GLY A 188 -3.00 9.70 -14.92
CA GLY A 188 -2.98 9.63 -16.40
C GLY A 188 -3.97 10.58 -17.07
N ARG A 189 -5.19 10.69 -16.54
CA ARG A 189 -6.20 11.65 -17.02
C ARG A 189 -5.86 13.10 -16.69
N LEU A 190 -5.22 13.33 -15.54
CA LEU A 190 -4.85 14.66 -15.08
C LEU A 190 -3.71 15.26 -15.92
N ALA A 191 -2.74 14.44 -16.35
CA ALA A 191 -1.55 14.89 -17.07
C ALA A 191 -1.23 13.98 -18.28
N PRO A 192 -2.12 13.92 -19.29
CA PRO A 192 -2.00 12.99 -20.42
C PRO A 192 -0.74 13.20 -21.27
N ASP A 193 -0.22 14.44 -21.34
CA ASP A 193 0.99 14.75 -22.11
C ASP A 193 2.28 14.30 -21.40
N ARG A 194 2.19 13.98 -20.11
CA ARG A 194 3.33 13.64 -19.24
C ARG A 194 3.35 12.20 -18.81
N VAL A 195 2.17 11.62 -18.56
CA VAL A 195 2.04 10.21 -18.18
C VAL A 195 2.10 9.34 -19.44
N VAL A 196 3.23 8.67 -19.65
CA VAL A 196 3.50 7.91 -20.89
C VAL A 196 2.77 6.57 -20.94
N GLY A 197 2.30 6.10 -19.79
CA GLY A 197 1.57 4.84 -19.65
C GLY A 197 1.05 4.67 -18.23
N VAL A 198 -0.09 3.99 -18.12
CA VAL A 198 -0.68 3.58 -16.84
C VAL A 198 -0.73 2.06 -16.80
N HIS A 199 -0.13 1.47 -15.77
CA HIS A 199 -0.17 0.04 -15.52
C HIS A 199 -0.89 -0.24 -14.19
N ILE A 200 -1.92 -1.07 -14.21
CA ILE A 200 -2.61 -1.51 -12.99
C ILE A 200 -2.57 -3.03 -12.88
N ASN A 201 -2.41 -3.54 -11.67
CA ASN A 201 -2.32 -4.98 -11.39
C ASN A 201 -3.38 -5.49 -10.40
N GLY A 202 -4.38 -4.67 -10.05
CA GLY A 202 -5.46 -5.07 -9.16
C GLY A 202 -6.57 -4.02 -9.08
N GLY A 203 -7.79 -4.45 -8.78
CA GLY A 203 -8.95 -3.58 -8.61
C GLY A 203 -10.24 -4.38 -8.48
N LEU A 204 -11.18 -3.88 -7.68
CA LEU A 204 -12.51 -4.47 -7.46
C LEU A 204 -13.57 -3.74 -8.29
N GLU A 205 -13.34 -3.60 -9.59
CA GLU A 205 -14.32 -2.98 -10.48
C GLU A 205 -15.33 -4.03 -10.97
N LEU A 206 -16.59 -3.83 -10.59
CA LEU A 206 -17.70 -4.57 -11.17
C LEU A 206 -18.28 -3.77 -12.33
N PRO A 207 -18.56 -4.40 -13.48
CA PRO A 207 -19.33 -3.76 -14.54
C PRO A 207 -20.73 -3.36 -14.03
N PRO A 208 -21.34 -2.31 -14.59
CA PRO A 208 -22.73 -1.95 -14.31
C PRO A 208 -23.66 -3.15 -14.50
N PRO A 209 -24.73 -3.30 -13.67
CA PRO A 209 -25.65 -4.43 -13.80
C PRO A 209 -26.33 -4.53 -15.17
N ASP A 210 -26.44 -3.42 -15.89
CA ASP A 210 -27.06 -3.27 -17.20
C ASP A 210 -26.06 -3.26 -18.36
N ASP A 211 -24.77 -3.56 -18.10
CA ASP A 211 -23.75 -3.63 -19.15
C ASP A 211 -24.10 -4.74 -20.16
N PRO A 212 -24.31 -4.41 -21.45
CA PRO A 212 -24.69 -5.38 -22.46
C PRO A 212 -23.63 -6.47 -22.69
N GLY A 213 -22.36 -6.19 -22.35
CA GLY A 213 -21.25 -7.12 -22.42
C GLY A 213 -21.39 -8.31 -21.45
N LEU A 214 -22.21 -8.19 -20.40
CA LEU A 214 -22.46 -9.26 -19.44
C LEU A 214 -23.12 -10.50 -20.05
N ALA A 215 -23.95 -10.30 -21.08
CA ALA A 215 -24.62 -11.40 -21.78
C ALA A 215 -23.63 -12.22 -22.63
N SER A 216 -22.58 -11.58 -23.14
CA SER A 216 -21.58 -12.18 -24.02
C SER A 216 -20.37 -12.78 -23.31
N LEU A 217 -20.29 -12.71 -21.98
CA LEU A 217 -19.14 -13.24 -21.23
C LEU A 217 -18.97 -14.75 -21.45
N ALA A 218 -17.74 -15.15 -21.75
CA ALA A 218 -17.33 -16.55 -21.75
C ALA A 218 -17.48 -17.17 -20.35
N ALA A 219 -17.41 -18.50 -20.26
CA ALA A 219 -17.67 -19.21 -19.01
C ALA A 219 -16.64 -18.87 -17.91
N ASP A 220 -15.37 -18.72 -18.28
CA ASP A 220 -14.28 -18.32 -17.40
C ASP A 220 -14.41 -16.85 -16.95
N GLU A 221 -14.79 -15.95 -17.85
CA GLU A 221 -15.06 -14.54 -17.52
C GLU A 221 -16.25 -14.40 -16.55
N ARG A 222 -17.30 -15.21 -16.75
CA ARG A 222 -18.47 -15.26 -15.86
C ARG A 222 -18.08 -15.79 -14.48
N ALA A 223 -17.31 -16.86 -14.41
CA ALA A 223 -16.81 -17.41 -13.15
C ALA A 223 -15.93 -16.40 -12.40
N ARG A 224 -15.07 -15.65 -13.12
CA ARG A 224 -14.28 -14.56 -12.54
C ARG A 224 -15.17 -13.44 -12.00
N LEU A 225 -16.20 -13.04 -12.75
CA LEU A 225 -17.15 -12.01 -12.29
C LEU A 225 -17.91 -12.46 -11.03
N GLU A 226 -18.33 -13.72 -10.97
CA GLU A 226 -18.99 -14.31 -9.79
C GLU A 226 -18.05 -14.31 -8.58
N SER A 227 -16.79 -14.72 -8.76
CA SER A 227 -15.76 -14.64 -7.71
C SER A 227 -15.56 -13.22 -7.17
N VAL A 228 -15.51 -12.20 -8.04
CA VAL A 228 -15.43 -10.79 -7.60
C VAL A 228 -16.71 -10.36 -6.86
N ARG A 229 -17.90 -10.78 -7.33
CA ARG A 229 -19.16 -10.47 -6.64
C ARG A 229 -19.22 -11.09 -5.24
N ASP A 230 -18.75 -12.32 -5.08
CA ASP A 230 -18.73 -12.99 -3.79
C ASP A 230 -17.72 -12.34 -2.85
N LEU A 231 -16.53 -11.96 -3.36
CA LEU A 231 -15.57 -11.16 -2.60
C LEU A 231 -16.15 -9.80 -2.17
N VAL A 232 -16.89 -9.12 -3.05
CA VAL A 232 -17.56 -7.86 -2.70
C VAL A 232 -18.65 -8.08 -1.64
N ARG A 233 -19.41 -9.17 -1.72
CA ARG A 233 -20.49 -9.47 -0.76
C ARG A 233 -19.99 -9.87 0.63
N HIS A 234 -18.91 -10.63 0.70
CA HIS A 234 -18.46 -11.24 1.96
C HIS A 234 -17.16 -10.63 2.51
N GLY A 235 -16.36 -9.98 1.67
CA GLY A 235 -15.01 -9.49 2.02
C GLY A 235 -14.91 -7.98 2.28
N THR A 236 -15.99 -7.21 2.17
CA THR A 236 -15.96 -5.72 2.21
C THR A 236 -16.32 -5.10 3.55
N GLY A 237 -16.62 -5.89 4.59
CA GLY A 237 -16.99 -5.36 5.91
C GLY A 237 -15.94 -4.40 6.52
N TYR A 238 -14.65 -4.61 6.21
CA TYR A 238 -13.59 -3.68 6.58
C TYR A 238 -13.78 -2.29 5.93
N ALA A 239 -14.17 -2.27 4.65
CA ALA A 239 -14.33 -1.06 3.86
C ALA A 239 -15.59 -0.30 4.30
N ASP A 240 -16.66 -0.99 4.67
CA ASP A 240 -17.88 -0.36 5.21
C ASP A 240 -17.58 0.37 6.52
N LEU A 241 -16.83 -0.24 7.44
CA LEU A 241 -16.43 0.39 8.69
C LEU A 241 -15.49 1.60 8.45
N GLN A 242 -14.47 1.43 7.60
CA GLN A 242 -13.50 2.48 7.32
C GLN A 242 -14.09 3.65 6.50
N SER A 243 -15.06 3.40 5.62
CA SER A 243 -15.69 4.45 4.80
C SER A 243 -16.73 5.27 5.56
N THR A 244 -17.32 4.74 6.63
CA THR A 244 -18.40 5.41 7.36
C THR A 244 -17.99 5.96 8.73
N LYS A 245 -17.19 5.20 9.50
CA LYS A 245 -16.79 5.53 10.88
C LYS A 245 -15.29 5.27 11.13
N PRO A 246 -14.38 5.85 10.32
CA PRO A 246 -12.94 5.54 10.41
C PRO A 246 -12.34 5.86 11.78
N GLN A 247 -12.74 6.98 12.40
CA GLN A 247 -12.25 7.34 13.74
C GLN A 247 -12.65 6.32 14.82
N THR A 248 -13.83 5.71 14.69
CA THR A 248 -14.33 4.74 15.68
C THR A 248 -13.48 3.48 15.67
N ILE A 249 -13.22 2.90 14.49
CA ILE A 249 -12.37 1.71 14.39
C ILE A 249 -10.91 2.03 14.71
N ALA A 250 -10.44 3.25 14.43
CA ALA A 250 -9.07 3.68 14.73
C ALA A 250 -8.70 3.53 16.22
N TYR A 251 -9.62 3.78 17.17
CA TYR A 251 -9.31 3.60 18.59
C TYR A 251 -8.94 2.14 18.93
N ALA A 252 -9.63 1.17 18.32
CA ALA A 252 -9.35 -0.24 18.54
C ALA A 252 -8.03 -0.68 17.88
N LEU A 253 -7.76 -0.20 16.66
CA LEU A 253 -6.55 -0.54 15.91
C LEU A 253 -5.30 0.17 16.45
N ASN A 254 -5.43 1.39 16.96
CA ASN A 254 -4.32 2.18 17.49
C ASN A 254 -3.85 1.69 18.87
N ASP A 255 -4.76 1.18 19.72
CA ASP A 255 -4.41 0.75 21.08
C ASP A 255 -3.90 -0.69 21.14
N SER A 256 -4.38 -1.57 20.25
CA SER A 256 -4.11 -3.01 20.32
C SER A 256 -3.26 -3.49 19.13
N PRO A 257 -1.97 -3.85 19.33
CA PRO A 257 -1.14 -4.38 18.25
C PRO A 257 -1.68 -5.70 17.70
N VAL A 258 -2.25 -6.57 18.54
CA VAL A 258 -2.89 -7.81 18.08
C VAL A 258 -4.18 -7.52 17.30
N GLY A 259 -4.92 -6.46 17.68
CA GLY A 259 -6.07 -5.99 16.90
C GLY A 259 -5.66 -5.50 15.52
N GLN A 260 -4.61 -4.68 15.45
CA GLN A 260 -4.02 -4.21 14.18
C GLN A 260 -3.48 -5.36 13.32
N LEU A 261 -2.80 -6.34 13.94
CA LEU A 261 -2.27 -7.52 13.26
C LEU A 261 -3.40 -8.37 12.67
N ALA A 262 -4.45 -8.64 13.45
CA ALA A 262 -5.62 -9.38 12.98
C ALA A 262 -6.27 -8.69 11.78
N TRP A 263 -6.47 -7.37 11.87
CA TRP A 263 -7.12 -6.57 10.85
C TRP A 263 -6.37 -6.60 9.51
N ALA A 264 -5.04 -6.61 9.56
CA ALA A 264 -4.21 -6.69 8.35
C ALA A 264 -4.08 -8.12 7.84
N VAL A 265 -3.71 -9.09 8.69
CA VAL A 265 -3.38 -10.46 8.26
C VAL A 265 -4.57 -11.21 7.67
N ASP A 266 -5.79 -10.86 8.07
CA ASP A 266 -7.02 -11.33 7.45
C ASP A 266 -7.01 -11.12 5.93
N LYS A 267 -6.54 -9.95 5.47
CA LYS A 267 -6.47 -9.61 4.05
C LYS A 267 -5.27 -10.25 3.36
N PHE A 268 -4.16 -10.43 4.06
CA PHE A 268 -3.06 -11.25 3.55
C PHE A 268 -3.46 -12.72 3.39
N HIS A 269 -4.42 -13.25 4.17
CA HIS A 269 -4.94 -14.59 3.94
C HIS A 269 -5.90 -14.65 2.75
N ASP A 270 -6.86 -13.72 2.67
CA ASP A 270 -7.91 -13.77 1.66
C ASP A 270 -7.44 -13.36 0.26
N TRP A 271 -6.39 -12.54 0.16
CA TRP A 271 -5.98 -11.91 -1.11
C TRP A 271 -4.68 -12.48 -1.70
N THR A 272 -4.09 -13.52 -1.11
CA THR A 272 -2.89 -14.20 -1.63
C THR A 272 -3.10 -15.71 -1.73
#